data_AF-S3BRX5-F1
#
_entry.id   AF-S3BRX5-F1
#
_cell.length_a   1.000
_cell.length_b   1.000
_cell.length_c   1.000
_cell.angle_alpha   90.00
_cell.angle_beta   90.00
_cell.angle_gamma   90.00
#
_symmetry.space_group_name_H-M   'P 1'
#
loop_
_entity.id
_entity.type
_entity.pdbx_description
1 polymer ?
#
loop_
_entity_poly.entity_id
_entity_poly.type
_entity_poly.pdbx_seq_one_letter_code
_entity_poly.pdbx_strand_id
1 'polypeptide(L)'
;MGSNEELKPVVKAEDGDHTATRVAKRAASGEPETASDAKRLKSTHEVAESPGAGEETGTPGTDTAAGDAAKSEADEAAPAPAAAPAPPKPIRIPFPEKPLLVMDANIDMWQPAVLEERNGEIKFRVVNNDGERESNIILTGLKNLFQKQLPKMPKDYIARLVYDRTHLSIAIVRDPLEVIGGIAIRPFNERKFAEIVFCAVSSDQQVKGYGAHLMAHLKDYVKATSPVMHFLTYADNYATGYFQKQGFTKEITLDKQLWMGYIKDYEGGTIMQCSMVPRIRYLEVGRLLLKQKETIRAKIRPLSKSHVVHQPPAQWANGEVEPIDPLSIAAIQATGWSPDMDALGRVPRHGPHFNELRRFLYQIQNHKQAWPFLTPVNRDEVPDYYNVIKSPMDLSTMEEKLENDGYGTPKDMIDDLKLVVNNCRQYNDATTVYNKCAVRLEKFMLGLIKDIPEWHDLLDE
;
A
#
# COMPACT_ATOMS: atom_id res chain seq x y z
N MET A 1 30.43 -9.65 17.70
CA MET A 1 31.37 -9.48 16.57
C MET A 1 30.62 -9.88 15.32
N GLY A 2 30.11 -8.89 14.60
CA GLY A 2 29.33 -9.11 13.38
C GLY A 2 30.24 -9.02 12.16
N SER A 3 30.12 -9.99 11.27
CA SER A 3 30.66 -9.94 9.91
C SER A 3 29.52 -9.51 8.98
N ASN A 4 29.63 -8.28 8.49
CA ASN A 4 28.76 -7.63 7.53
C ASN A 4 29.27 -8.02 6.15
N GLU A 5 28.48 -8.74 5.34
CA GLU A 5 28.85 -9.06 3.96
C GLU A 5 28.50 -7.90 3.02
N GLU A 6 29.54 -7.39 2.37
CA GLU A 6 29.57 -6.23 1.48
C GLU A 6 29.02 -6.57 0.09
N LEU A 7 28.26 -5.66 -0.51
CA LEU A 7 27.95 -5.66 -1.94
C LEU A 7 28.85 -4.64 -2.66
N LYS A 8 29.79 -5.15 -3.48
CA LYS A 8 30.57 -4.35 -4.45
C LYS A 8 29.84 -4.22 -5.79
N PRO A 9 30.07 -3.15 -6.57
CA PRO A 9 29.40 -2.91 -7.85
C PRO A 9 30.14 -3.60 -9.00
N VAL A 10 29.39 -4.11 -9.98
CA VAL A 10 29.92 -4.58 -11.27
C VAL A 10 29.38 -3.72 -12.41
N VAL A 11 30.25 -3.57 -13.41
CA VAL A 11 30.36 -2.55 -14.45
C VAL A 11 29.38 -2.77 -15.62
N LYS A 12 29.12 -1.66 -16.33
CA LYS A 12 28.39 -1.47 -17.59
C LYS A 12 28.57 -2.57 -18.66
N ALA A 13 27.51 -2.80 -19.43
CA ALA A 13 27.58 -3.22 -20.83
C ALA A 13 26.42 -2.58 -21.63
N GLU A 14 26.66 -2.42 -22.93
CA GLU A 14 26.13 -1.41 -23.85
C GLU A 14 24.79 -1.75 -24.55
N ASP A 15 24.20 -0.67 -25.06
CA ASP A 15 23.27 -0.43 -26.17
C ASP A 15 22.63 -1.62 -26.95
N GLY A 16 21.31 -1.49 -27.14
CA GLY A 16 20.52 -2.25 -28.10
C GLY A 16 19.24 -1.49 -28.47
N ASP A 17 19.33 -0.76 -29.59
CA ASP A 17 18.27 -0.02 -30.30
C ASP A 17 17.09 -0.92 -30.69
N HIS A 18 15.85 -0.54 -30.33
CA HIS A 18 14.64 -1.12 -30.90
C HIS A 18 13.65 -0.03 -31.31
N THR A 19 13.71 0.26 -32.60
CA THR A 19 12.78 1.03 -33.40
C THR A 19 11.39 0.37 -33.45
N ALA A 20 10.37 1.20 -33.26
CA ALA A 20 8.97 0.85 -33.41
C ALA A 20 8.63 0.48 -34.87
N THR A 21 7.88 -0.60 -35.08
CA THR A 21 7.18 -0.83 -36.34
C THR A 21 5.71 -1.12 -36.09
N ARG A 22 4.88 -0.32 -36.77
CA ARG A 22 3.43 -0.24 -36.74
C ARG A 22 2.91 -0.68 -38.10
N VAL A 23 2.20 -1.80 -38.24
CA VAL A 23 1.43 -2.16 -39.47
C VAL A 23 0.29 -3.11 -39.03
N ALA A 24 -0.97 -2.66 -38.93
CA ALA A 24 -2.00 -2.49 -39.95
C ALA A 24 -2.87 -3.74 -40.22
N LYS A 25 -4.17 -3.55 -39.98
CA LYS A 25 -5.31 -4.41 -40.38
C LYS A 25 -5.31 -4.68 -41.89
N ARG A 26 -5.70 -5.89 -42.29
CA ARG A 26 -6.40 -6.15 -43.56
C ARG A 26 -7.42 -7.27 -43.39
N ALA A 27 -8.61 -7.02 -43.91
CA ALA A 27 -9.73 -7.93 -44.09
C ALA A 27 -9.77 -8.44 -45.54
N ALA A 28 -10.28 -9.65 -45.74
CA ALA A 28 -10.87 -10.21 -46.98
C ALA A 28 -11.43 -11.60 -46.59
N SER A 29 -12.75 -11.80 -46.43
CA SER A 29 -13.83 -12.01 -47.43
C SER A 29 -13.82 -13.39 -48.10
N GLY A 30 -14.92 -14.14 -47.91
CA GLY A 30 -15.24 -15.40 -48.60
C GLY A 30 -16.55 -16.02 -48.08
N GLU A 31 -17.67 -15.58 -48.66
CA GLU A 31 -19.07 -16.05 -48.56
C GLU A 31 -19.30 -17.51 -49.08
N PRO A 32 -20.54 -18.01 -49.25
CA PRO A 32 -21.75 -18.08 -48.38
C PRO A 32 -22.34 -19.51 -48.34
N GLU A 33 -23.45 -19.76 -47.62
CA GLU A 33 -24.63 -20.46 -48.19
C GLU A 33 -25.86 -20.54 -47.25
N THR A 34 -26.97 -20.02 -47.78
CA THR A 34 -28.38 -20.44 -47.68
C THR A 34 -29.23 -20.29 -46.41
N ALA A 35 -30.45 -19.83 -46.69
CA ALA A 35 -31.53 -19.42 -45.81
C ALA A 35 -32.50 -20.55 -45.47
N SER A 36 -33.27 -20.36 -44.39
CA SER A 36 -34.73 -20.56 -44.41
C SER A 36 -35.43 -19.97 -43.19
N ASP A 37 -36.44 -19.15 -43.49
CA ASP A 37 -37.76 -19.06 -42.89
C ASP A 37 -38.02 -18.51 -41.46
N ALA A 38 -38.52 -17.26 -41.49
CA ALA A 38 -39.85 -16.84 -41.04
C ALA A 38 -40.32 -17.11 -39.59
N LYS A 39 -40.46 -16.04 -38.79
CA LYS A 39 -41.78 -15.43 -38.51
C LYS A 39 -41.68 -14.22 -37.57
N ARG A 40 -42.37 -13.17 -38.00
CA ARG A 40 -42.73 -11.94 -37.28
C ARG A 40 -43.87 -12.24 -36.30
N LEU A 41 -43.77 -11.79 -35.04
CA LEU A 41 -44.94 -11.47 -34.21
C LEU A 41 -44.65 -10.25 -33.32
N LYS A 42 -45.56 -9.26 -33.41
CA LYS A 42 -45.68 -8.10 -32.52
C LYS A 42 -46.56 -8.47 -31.31
N SER A 43 -46.33 -7.84 -30.17
CA SER A 43 -47.25 -7.71 -29.03
C SER A 43 -46.74 -6.53 -28.18
N THR A 44 -47.22 -5.30 -28.37
CA THR A 44 -48.40 -4.63 -27.74
C THR A 44 -48.20 -4.21 -26.27
N HIS A 45 -48.51 -2.92 -26.08
CA HIS A 45 -48.68 -2.10 -24.89
C HIS A 45 -49.37 -2.77 -23.68
N GLU A 46 -49.05 -2.31 -22.47
CA GLU A 46 -49.95 -1.43 -21.68
C GLU A 46 -49.24 -0.87 -20.43
N VAL A 47 -49.40 0.44 -20.23
CA VAL A 47 -49.05 1.19 -19.02
C VAL A 47 -50.38 1.72 -18.48
N ALA A 48 -50.65 1.49 -17.20
CA ALA A 48 -51.84 1.98 -16.52
C ALA A 48 -51.54 3.31 -15.80
N GLU A 49 -52.27 4.32 -16.24
CA GLU A 49 -52.75 5.53 -15.55
C GLU A 49 -53.54 5.19 -14.25
N SER A 50 -53.87 6.03 -13.26
CA SER A 50 -54.08 7.49 -13.04
C SER A 50 -54.52 7.65 -11.55
N PRO A 51 -55.17 8.74 -11.04
CA PRO A 51 -55.27 10.19 -11.38
C PRO A 51 -54.91 11.06 -10.12
N GLY A 52 -54.95 12.40 -10.03
CA GLY A 52 -55.63 13.57 -10.64
C GLY A 52 -55.69 14.64 -9.51
N ALA A 53 -56.01 15.93 -9.63
CA ALA A 53 -56.39 16.88 -10.67
C ALA A 53 -56.18 18.30 -10.05
N GLY A 54 -55.77 19.32 -10.82
CA GLY A 54 -56.60 20.48 -11.23
C GLY A 54 -56.38 21.69 -10.29
N GLU A 55 -56.37 22.98 -10.65
CA GLU A 55 -56.65 23.82 -11.84
C GLU A 55 -56.09 25.22 -11.47
N GLU A 56 -55.29 25.91 -12.30
CA GLU A 56 -55.63 26.85 -13.41
C GLU A 56 -55.90 28.33 -13.06
N THR A 57 -55.64 29.16 -14.09
CA THR A 57 -55.97 30.59 -14.35
C THR A 57 -54.97 31.63 -13.81
N GLY A 58 -54.56 32.69 -14.51
CA GLY A 58 -54.89 33.27 -15.83
C GLY A 58 -54.35 34.72 -15.88
N THR A 59 -53.88 35.16 -17.05
CA THR A 59 -53.14 36.40 -17.45
C THR A 59 -53.99 37.71 -17.51
N PRO A 60 -53.63 38.84 -18.18
CA PRO A 60 -52.39 39.69 -18.35
C PRO A 60 -52.66 41.25 -18.25
N GLY A 61 -51.64 42.11 -18.50
CA GLY A 61 -51.79 43.54 -18.92
C GLY A 61 -50.55 44.43 -18.60
N THR A 62 -49.70 44.86 -19.56
CA THR A 62 -49.72 46.04 -20.50
C THR A 62 -49.22 47.39 -19.95
N ASP A 63 -48.17 47.90 -20.62
CA ASP A 63 -47.81 49.26 -21.07
C ASP A 63 -47.62 50.48 -20.14
N THR A 64 -46.46 51.15 -20.31
CA THR A 64 -46.18 52.61 -20.51
C THR A 64 -44.76 52.95 -19.99
N ALA A 65 -44.01 53.98 -20.39
CA ALA A 65 -43.81 54.78 -21.60
C ALA A 65 -42.55 55.67 -21.36
N ALA A 66 -41.80 55.94 -22.44
CA ALA A 66 -41.02 57.14 -22.78
C ALA A 66 -39.80 57.63 -21.94
N GLY A 67 -38.71 58.01 -22.65
CA GLY A 67 -37.79 59.06 -22.20
C GLY A 67 -36.34 58.99 -22.73
N ASP A 68 -36.09 59.60 -23.89
CA ASP A 68 -34.77 59.87 -24.50
C ASP A 68 -33.87 60.81 -23.67
N ALA A 69 -32.56 60.55 -23.62
CA ALA A 69 -31.50 61.58 -23.64
C ALA A 69 -30.09 60.96 -23.76
N ALA A 70 -29.40 61.27 -24.85
CA ALA A 70 -27.99 60.95 -25.07
C ALA A 70 -27.03 61.88 -24.28
N LYS A 71 -25.94 61.34 -23.73
CA LYS A 71 -24.57 61.91 -23.82
C LYS A 71 -23.47 61.09 -23.12
N SER A 72 -22.32 61.10 -23.79
CA SER A 72 -20.91 60.98 -23.36
C SER A 72 -20.34 59.64 -22.91
N GLU A 73 -19.35 59.21 -23.70
CA GLU A 73 -18.29 58.25 -23.41
C GLU A 73 -17.58 58.51 -22.08
N ALA A 74 -17.35 57.45 -21.32
CA ALA A 74 -16.22 57.29 -20.43
C ALA A 74 -15.80 55.81 -20.46
N ASP A 75 -14.53 55.57 -20.78
CA ASP A 75 -13.87 54.26 -20.71
C ASP A 75 -14.06 53.64 -19.31
N GLU A 76 -14.83 52.56 -19.23
CA GLU A 76 -14.90 51.73 -18.02
C GLU A 76 -14.16 50.42 -18.28
N ALA A 77 -12.97 50.33 -17.68
CA ALA A 77 -12.11 49.16 -17.74
C ALA A 77 -12.84 47.90 -17.24
N ALA A 78 -12.72 46.81 -18.00
CA ALA A 78 -13.23 45.50 -17.62
C ALA A 78 -12.74 45.07 -16.22
N PRO A 79 -13.58 44.44 -15.39
CA PRO A 79 -13.16 44.00 -14.07
C PRO A 79 -12.15 42.86 -14.19
N ALA A 80 -11.03 43.00 -13.50
CA ALA A 80 -10.00 41.97 -13.40
C ALA A 80 -10.59 40.64 -12.87
N PRO A 81 -10.12 39.47 -13.34
CA PRO A 81 -10.60 38.19 -12.85
C PRO A 81 -10.29 38.07 -11.35
N ALA A 82 -11.31 37.69 -10.58
CA ALA A 82 -11.24 37.52 -9.13
C ALA A 82 -10.04 36.65 -8.74
N ALA A 83 -9.16 37.21 -7.92
CA ALA A 83 -8.01 36.52 -7.35
C ALA A 83 -8.48 35.26 -6.61
N ALA A 84 -7.86 34.11 -6.94
CA ALA A 84 -8.05 32.88 -6.19
C ALA A 84 -7.76 33.12 -4.70
N PRO A 85 -8.53 32.52 -3.78
CA PRO A 85 -8.32 32.70 -2.35
C PRO A 85 -6.91 32.24 -1.98
N ALA A 86 -6.17 33.12 -1.30
CA ALA A 86 -4.82 32.82 -0.80
C ALA A 86 -4.85 31.55 0.07
N PRO A 87 -3.81 30.69 0.01
CA PRO A 87 -3.74 29.53 0.88
C PRO A 87 -3.78 29.97 2.35
N PRO A 88 -4.42 29.18 3.24
CA PRO A 88 -4.44 29.50 4.66
C PRO A 88 -2.99 29.59 5.17
N LYS A 89 -2.72 30.65 5.95
CA LYS A 89 -1.41 30.89 6.58
C LYS A 89 -0.91 29.59 7.26
N PRO A 90 0.40 29.31 7.25
CA PRO A 90 0.94 28.09 7.84
C PRO A 90 0.59 28.03 9.33
N ILE A 91 -0.40 27.22 9.68
CA ILE A 91 -0.71 26.90 11.07
C ILE A 91 0.41 25.97 11.51
N ARG A 92 1.40 26.51 12.24
CA ARG A 92 2.29 25.69 13.06
C ARG A 92 1.41 25.01 14.11
N ILE A 93 1.21 23.70 13.97
CA ILE A 93 0.64 22.90 15.06
C ILE A 93 1.73 22.83 16.14
N PRO A 94 1.53 23.46 17.31
CA PRO A 94 2.55 23.44 18.35
C PRO A 94 2.72 22.01 18.87
N PHE A 95 3.96 21.57 19.01
CA PHE A 95 4.27 20.39 19.82
C PHE A 95 3.80 20.66 21.26
N PRO A 96 3.16 19.71 21.95
CA PRO A 96 2.68 19.96 23.31
C PRO A 96 3.84 20.38 24.22
N GLU A 97 3.63 21.46 24.98
CA GLU A 97 4.56 21.90 26.01
C GLU A 97 4.86 20.76 26.99
N LYS A 98 6.11 20.77 27.49
CA LYS A 98 6.72 19.76 28.38
C LYS A 98 5.71 19.10 29.33
N PRO A 99 5.57 17.76 29.32
CA PRO A 99 5.03 17.06 30.47
C PRO A 99 6.05 17.08 31.61
N LEU A 100 5.55 17.17 32.85
CA LEU A 100 6.29 17.02 34.10
C LEU A 100 7.34 15.89 34.04
N LEU A 101 8.49 16.18 34.65
CA LEU A 101 9.79 15.50 34.71
C LEU A 101 9.83 13.99 35.04
N VAL A 102 8.74 13.24 34.95
CA VAL A 102 8.65 11.85 35.43
C VAL A 102 8.51 10.81 34.29
N MET A 103 8.52 11.23 33.02
CA MET A 103 8.37 10.33 31.85
C MET A 103 9.55 10.39 30.85
N ASP A 104 10.69 10.94 31.23
CA ASP A 104 11.90 11.03 30.39
C ASP A 104 12.87 9.84 30.56
N ALA A 105 12.44 8.70 31.13
CA ALA A 105 13.30 7.54 31.33
C ALA A 105 13.51 6.66 30.07
N ASN A 106 12.83 6.96 28.95
CA ASN A 106 12.92 6.20 27.69
C ASN A 106 13.32 7.08 26.50
N ILE A 107 14.20 8.08 26.71
CA ILE A 107 14.76 8.90 25.61
C ILE A 107 15.43 8.02 24.55
N ASP A 108 16.03 6.89 24.97
CA ASP A 108 16.70 5.90 24.08
C ASP A 108 15.75 5.15 23.13
N MET A 109 14.42 5.27 23.31
CA MET A 109 13.42 4.59 22.47
C MET A 109 12.85 5.48 21.35
N TRP A 110 13.16 6.77 21.36
CA TRP A 110 12.67 7.70 20.34
C TRP A 110 13.49 7.56 19.06
N GLN A 111 12.81 7.61 17.91
CA GLN A 111 13.52 7.61 16.63
C GLN A 111 14.34 8.89 16.48
N PRO A 112 15.54 8.85 15.86
CA PRO A 112 16.40 10.02 15.68
C PRO A 112 15.68 11.24 15.09
N ALA A 113 14.82 11.03 14.09
CA ALA A 113 14.03 12.10 13.47
C ALA A 113 13.15 12.88 14.46
N VAL A 114 12.60 12.22 15.49
CA VAL A 114 11.75 12.87 16.50
C VAL A 114 12.60 13.70 17.46
N LEU A 115 13.79 13.20 17.82
CA LEU A 115 14.73 13.92 18.66
C LEU A 115 15.26 15.18 17.95
N GLU A 116 15.64 15.05 16.68
CA GLU A 116 16.11 16.18 15.88
C GLU A 116 15.04 17.26 15.71
N GLU A 117 13.77 16.89 15.53
CA GLU A 117 12.67 17.87 15.48
C GLU A 117 12.49 18.57 16.84
N ARG A 118 12.52 17.79 17.94
CA ARG A 118 12.39 18.32 19.31
C ARG A 118 13.53 19.26 19.68
N ASN A 119 14.73 19.00 19.18
CA ASN A 119 15.90 19.85 19.33
C ASN A 119 15.87 21.08 18.41
N GLY A 120 14.92 21.14 17.46
CA GLY A 120 14.79 22.23 16.50
C GLY A 120 15.78 22.17 15.33
N GLU A 121 16.49 21.04 15.15
CA GLU A 121 17.45 20.83 14.07
C GLU A 121 16.76 20.64 12.71
N ILE A 122 15.58 20.02 12.73
CA ILE A 122 14.72 19.85 11.55
C ILE A 122 13.33 20.45 11.81
N LYS A 123 12.67 20.85 10.72
CA LYS A 123 11.32 21.42 10.74
C LYS A 123 10.50 20.81 9.62
N PHE A 124 9.23 20.51 9.89
CA PHE A 124 8.28 20.10 8.85
C PHE A 124 7.58 21.33 8.30
N ARG A 125 7.68 21.55 6.99
CA ARG A 125 7.03 22.67 6.31
C ARG A 125 6.12 22.17 5.21
N VAL A 126 4.88 22.63 5.22
CA VAL A 126 3.95 22.42 4.14
C VAL A 126 4.04 23.61 3.19
N VAL A 127 4.29 23.34 1.91
CA VAL A 127 4.51 24.34 0.86
C VAL A 127 3.73 23.97 -0.40
N ASN A 128 3.31 24.98 -1.14
CA ASN A 128 2.78 24.87 -2.50
C ASN A 128 3.38 25.99 -3.36
N ASN A 129 3.06 26.01 -4.65
CA ASN A 129 3.51 27.08 -5.54
C ASN A 129 2.64 28.35 -5.36
N ASP A 130 2.85 29.03 -4.25
CA ASP A 130 2.23 30.29 -3.84
C ASP A 130 2.91 31.54 -4.45
N GLY A 131 4.09 31.37 -5.05
CA GLY A 131 4.92 32.47 -5.57
C GLY A 131 5.93 33.04 -4.56
N GLU A 132 5.91 32.57 -3.31
CA GLU A 132 6.83 33.03 -2.26
C GLU A 132 8.24 32.46 -2.45
N ARG A 133 9.24 33.24 -2.07
CA ARG A 133 10.66 32.86 -2.26
C ARG A 133 11.02 31.62 -1.45
N GLU A 134 10.61 31.54 -0.18
CA GLU A 134 10.91 30.38 0.68
C GLU A 134 10.26 29.10 0.15
N SER A 135 8.98 29.17 -0.22
CA SER A 135 8.24 28.06 -0.83
C SER A 135 8.95 27.59 -2.10
N ASN A 136 9.38 28.51 -2.97
CA ASN A 136 10.11 28.15 -4.19
C ASN A 136 11.45 27.46 -3.93
N ILE A 137 12.21 27.89 -2.92
CA ILE A 137 13.48 27.25 -2.54
C ILE A 137 13.21 25.81 -2.09
N ILE A 138 12.21 25.60 -1.23
CA ILE A 138 11.85 24.28 -0.71
C ILE A 138 11.33 23.38 -1.85
N LEU A 139 10.43 23.87 -2.70
CA LEU A 139 9.92 23.12 -3.85
C LEU A 139 11.04 22.74 -4.82
N THR A 140 12.02 23.64 -5.04
CA THR A 140 13.19 23.35 -5.87
C THR A 140 14.06 22.26 -5.24
N GLY A 141 14.26 22.30 -3.92
CA GLY A 141 14.94 21.24 -3.17
C GLY A 141 14.23 19.90 -3.28
N LEU A 142 12.90 19.88 -3.11
CA LEU A 142 12.07 18.68 -3.28
C LEU A 142 12.14 18.12 -4.70
N LYS A 143 12.03 18.98 -5.72
CA LYS A 143 12.18 18.57 -7.12
C LYS A 143 13.52 17.87 -7.35
N ASN A 144 14.61 18.47 -6.90
CA ASN A 144 15.96 17.90 -7.05
C ASN A 144 16.09 16.57 -6.30
N LEU A 145 15.52 16.48 -5.09
CA LEU A 145 15.47 15.25 -4.30
C LEU A 145 14.70 14.15 -5.04
N PHE A 146 13.48 14.42 -5.51
CA PHE A 146 12.67 13.45 -6.23
C PHE A 146 13.34 13.00 -7.53
N GLN A 147 13.94 13.92 -8.29
CA GLN A 147 14.70 13.57 -9.50
C GLN A 147 15.89 12.64 -9.23
N LYS A 148 16.51 12.74 -8.05
CA LYS A 148 17.62 11.86 -7.65
C LYS A 148 17.12 10.51 -7.11
N GLN A 149 16.06 10.50 -6.31
CA GLN A 149 15.56 9.29 -5.63
C GLN A 149 14.59 8.47 -6.50
N LEU A 150 14.00 9.06 -7.53
CA LEU A 150 13.04 8.42 -8.43
C LEU A 150 13.56 8.44 -9.88
N PRO A 151 14.64 7.70 -10.21
CA PRO A 151 15.29 7.77 -11.52
C PRO A 151 14.42 7.26 -12.68
N LYS A 152 13.41 6.43 -12.40
CA LYS A 152 12.43 5.95 -13.40
C LYS A 152 11.42 7.03 -13.80
N MET A 153 11.28 8.10 -13.01
CA MET A 153 10.33 9.18 -13.29
C MET A 153 10.99 10.27 -14.16
N PRO A 154 10.34 10.72 -15.25
CA PRO A 154 10.90 11.78 -16.09
C PRO A 154 11.11 13.07 -15.31
N LYS A 155 12.28 13.71 -15.48
CA LYS A 155 12.65 14.92 -14.72
C LYS A 155 11.67 16.07 -14.90
N ASP A 156 11.19 16.28 -16.13
CA ASP A 156 10.21 17.32 -16.47
C ASP A 156 8.83 17.02 -15.89
N TYR A 157 8.47 15.73 -15.81
CA TYR A 157 7.23 15.30 -15.16
C TYR A 157 7.24 15.64 -13.67
N ILE A 158 8.33 15.33 -12.98
CA ILE A 158 8.52 15.68 -11.56
C ILE A 158 8.43 17.20 -11.37
N ALA A 159 9.17 17.97 -12.17
CA ALA A 159 9.16 19.42 -12.06
C ALA A 159 7.75 20.00 -12.26
N ARG A 160 7.04 19.54 -13.30
CA ARG A 160 5.69 20.01 -13.60
C ARG A 160 4.72 19.77 -12.44
N LEU A 161 4.77 18.61 -11.79
CA LEU A 161 3.85 18.29 -10.69
C LEU A 161 4.25 18.93 -9.36
N VAL A 162 5.56 19.04 -9.07
CA VAL A 162 6.03 19.70 -7.83
C VAL A 162 5.68 21.19 -7.83
N TYR A 163 5.76 21.87 -8.99
CA TYR A 163 5.38 23.28 -9.12
C TYR A 163 3.90 23.49 -9.48
N ASP A 164 3.11 22.43 -9.61
CA ASP A 164 1.69 22.57 -9.90
C ASP A 164 0.95 23.15 -8.68
N ARG A 165 0.12 24.18 -8.91
CA ARG A 165 -0.58 24.89 -7.82
C ARG A 165 -1.66 24.05 -7.14
N THR A 166 -2.14 22.99 -7.78
CA THR A 166 -3.11 22.05 -7.20
C THR A 166 -2.45 20.98 -6.35
N HIS A 167 -1.11 20.91 -6.36
CA HIS A 167 -0.33 20.00 -5.54
C HIS A 167 0.17 20.71 -4.29
N LEU A 168 0.29 19.93 -3.22
CA LEU A 168 0.79 20.35 -1.93
C LEU A 168 1.95 19.45 -1.55
N SER A 169 3.04 20.00 -1.04
CA SER A 169 4.18 19.22 -0.59
C SER A 169 4.46 19.46 0.89
N ILE A 170 4.72 18.40 1.64
CA ILE A 170 5.31 18.48 2.97
C ILE A 170 6.79 18.13 2.87
N ALA A 171 7.65 19.01 3.39
CA ALA A 171 9.09 18.87 3.35
C ALA A 171 9.70 18.81 4.76
N ILE A 172 10.73 18.00 4.92
CA ILE A 172 11.65 18.04 6.06
C ILE A 172 12.77 19.02 5.70
N VAL A 173 12.88 20.08 6.48
CA VAL A 173 13.83 21.17 6.24
C VAL A 173 14.79 21.28 7.41
N ARG A 174 16.10 21.28 7.14
CA ARG A 174 17.17 21.62 8.08
C ARG A 174 17.59 23.08 7.83
N ASP A 175 17.95 23.79 8.90
CA ASP A 175 18.34 25.19 8.77
C ASP A 175 19.64 25.35 7.93
N PRO A 176 19.73 26.35 7.02
CA PRO A 176 18.75 27.41 6.81
C PRO A 176 17.51 27.01 6.00
N LEU A 177 17.63 26.23 4.92
CA LEU A 177 16.50 25.75 4.09
C LEU A 177 16.85 24.47 3.30
N GLU A 178 17.70 23.60 3.87
CA GLU A 178 18.10 22.35 3.22
C GLU A 178 16.98 21.30 3.27
N VAL A 179 16.60 20.73 2.13
CA VAL A 179 15.53 19.72 2.04
C VAL A 179 16.11 18.31 2.17
N ILE A 180 15.70 17.59 3.21
CA ILE A 180 16.12 16.21 3.50
C ILE A 180 15.17 15.18 2.90
N GLY A 181 13.87 15.49 2.91
CA GLY A 181 12.82 14.56 2.56
C GLY A 181 11.52 15.27 2.24
N GLY A 182 10.61 14.62 1.55
CA GLY A 182 9.28 15.17 1.34
C GLY A 182 8.29 14.22 0.70
N ILE A 183 7.02 14.59 0.83
CA ILE A 183 5.89 13.95 0.18
C ILE A 183 5.11 15.03 -0.58
N ALA A 184 4.86 14.79 -1.86
CA ALA A 184 3.96 15.60 -2.67
C ALA A 184 2.61 14.88 -2.80
N ILE A 185 1.53 15.59 -2.50
CA ILE A 185 0.15 15.11 -2.62
C ILE A 185 -0.67 15.99 -3.54
N ARG A 186 -1.71 15.40 -4.12
CA ARG A 186 -2.80 16.10 -4.79
C ARG A 186 -4.11 15.82 -4.04
N PRO A 187 -4.62 16.77 -3.25
CA PRO A 187 -5.84 16.56 -2.48
C PRO A 187 -7.10 16.71 -3.33
N PHE A 188 -8.05 15.78 -3.17
CA PHE A 188 -9.39 15.83 -3.76
C PHE A 188 -10.43 15.97 -2.63
N ASN A 189 -10.54 17.17 -2.08
CA ASN A 189 -11.34 17.44 -0.87
C ASN A 189 -12.82 17.00 -1.00
N GLU A 190 -13.44 17.24 -2.15
CA GLU A 190 -14.83 16.83 -2.42
C GLU A 190 -15.02 15.31 -2.38
N ARG A 191 -13.95 14.57 -2.72
CA ARG A 191 -13.94 13.09 -2.81
C ARG A 191 -13.32 12.43 -1.58
N LYS A 192 -12.91 13.23 -0.59
CA LYS A 192 -12.33 12.80 0.70
C LYS A 192 -11.10 11.89 0.57
N PHE A 193 -10.37 11.97 -0.54
CA PHE A 193 -9.10 11.27 -0.73
C PHE A 193 -8.00 12.23 -1.24
N ALA A 194 -6.74 11.85 -1.08
CA ALA A 194 -5.62 12.51 -1.74
C ALA A 194 -4.70 11.48 -2.41
N GLU A 195 -4.17 11.86 -3.57
CA GLU A 195 -3.16 11.08 -4.28
C GLU A 195 -1.78 11.44 -3.71
N ILE A 196 -1.00 10.46 -3.29
CA ILE A 196 0.43 10.64 -3.03
C ILE A 196 1.17 10.45 -4.35
N VAL A 197 1.71 11.56 -4.87
CA VAL A 197 2.38 11.60 -6.17
C VAL A 197 3.85 11.21 -6.03
N PHE A 198 4.54 11.80 -5.04
CA PHE A 198 5.94 11.53 -4.77
C PHE A 198 6.18 11.36 -3.28
N CYS A 199 7.06 10.44 -2.90
CA CYS A 199 7.51 10.25 -1.53
C CYS A 199 8.98 9.83 -1.57
N ALA A 200 9.86 10.63 -0.99
CA ALA A 200 11.28 10.34 -0.95
C ALA A 200 11.98 10.97 0.25
N VAL A 201 13.06 10.32 0.70
CA VAL A 201 14.01 10.83 1.69
C VAL A 201 15.41 10.65 1.11
N SER A 202 16.29 11.61 1.35
CA SER A 202 17.68 11.57 0.88
C SER A 202 18.39 10.31 1.39
N SER A 203 19.17 9.67 0.53
CA SER A 203 19.76 8.34 0.77
C SER A 203 20.66 8.30 2.00
N ASP A 204 21.40 9.37 2.28
CA ASP A 204 22.26 9.54 3.45
C ASP A 204 21.49 9.65 4.78
N GLN A 205 20.20 9.97 4.69
CA GLN A 205 19.30 10.12 5.83
C GLN A 205 18.28 8.96 5.94
N GLN A 206 18.33 7.98 5.03
CA GLN A 206 17.45 6.81 5.12
C GLN A 206 17.76 6.00 6.40
N VAL A 207 16.80 5.19 6.84
CA VAL A 207 16.89 4.33 8.05
C VAL A 207 16.82 5.08 9.40
N LYS A 208 16.95 6.42 9.43
CA LYS A 208 16.81 7.23 10.68
C LYS A 208 15.38 7.51 11.13
N GLY A 209 14.38 6.92 10.46
CA GLY A 209 12.95 7.07 10.79
C GLY A 209 12.25 8.27 10.14
N TYR A 210 12.94 9.12 9.38
CA TYR A 210 12.33 10.32 8.78
C TYR A 210 11.12 10.02 7.90
N GLY A 211 11.12 8.92 7.13
CA GLY A 211 9.98 8.57 6.28
C GLY A 211 8.70 8.29 7.08
N ALA A 212 8.81 7.49 8.15
CA ALA A 212 7.68 7.21 9.03
C ALA A 212 7.19 8.49 9.74
N HIS A 213 8.13 9.32 10.21
CA HIS A 213 7.81 10.59 10.86
C HIS A 213 7.12 11.58 9.92
N LEU A 214 7.60 11.68 8.67
CA LEU A 214 7.02 12.50 7.62
C LEU A 214 5.59 12.06 7.24
N MET A 215 5.35 10.75 7.17
CA MET A 215 4.01 10.22 6.93
C MET A 215 3.07 10.50 8.10
N ALA A 216 3.55 10.42 9.34
CA ALA A 216 2.76 10.78 10.52
C ALA A 216 2.36 12.26 10.51
N HIS A 217 3.32 13.15 10.24
CA HIS A 217 3.08 14.58 10.04
C HIS A 217 2.06 14.85 8.92
N LEU A 218 2.21 14.18 7.77
CA LEU A 218 1.27 14.31 6.65
C LEU A 218 -0.16 13.91 7.05
N LYS A 219 -0.32 12.75 7.71
CA LYS A 219 -1.63 12.26 8.14
C LYS A 219 -2.30 13.22 9.12
N ASP A 220 -1.57 13.67 10.14
CA ASP A 220 -2.11 14.59 11.14
C ASP A 220 -2.43 15.96 10.53
N TYR A 221 -1.58 16.47 9.63
CA TYR A 221 -1.83 17.72 8.91
C TYR A 221 -3.07 17.65 8.02
N VAL A 222 -3.17 16.63 7.17
CA VAL A 222 -4.29 16.47 6.23
C VAL A 222 -5.61 16.29 6.97
N LYS A 223 -5.63 15.50 8.05
CA LYS A 223 -6.81 15.34 8.90
C LYS A 223 -7.24 16.63 9.59
N ALA A 224 -6.28 17.47 10.00
CA ALA A 224 -6.58 18.72 10.69
C ALA A 224 -7.06 19.84 9.75
N THR A 225 -6.67 19.78 8.47
CA THR A 225 -6.86 20.88 7.51
C THR A 225 -7.86 20.58 6.39
N SER A 226 -8.29 19.32 6.23
CA SER A 226 -9.13 18.89 5.12
C SER A 226 -10.06 17.74 5.50
N PRO A 227 -11.14 17.46 4.73
CA PRO A 227 -12.01 16.31 4.94
C PRO A 227 -11.42 14.99 4.42
N VAL A 228 -10.16 14.99 3.96
CA VAL A 228 -9.52 13.81 3.38
C VAL A 228 -9.25 12.76 4.46
N MET A 229 -9.71 11.54 4.21
CA MET A 229 -9.54 10.39 5.10
C MET A 229 -8.82 9.21 4.45
N HIS A 230 -8.62 9.26 3.13
CA HIS A 230 -7.97 8.20 2.36
C HIS A 230 -6.78 8.72 1.57
N PHE A 231 -5.69 7.96 1.54
CA PHE A 231 -4.60 8.17 0.60
C PHE A 231 -4.58 7.05 -0.44
N LEU A 232 -4.39 7.42 -1.70
CA LEU A 232 -4.12 6.50 -2.79
C LEU A 232 -2.72 6.80 -3.34
N THR A 233 -1.99 5.75 -3.71
CA THR A 233 -0.65 5.87 -4.27
C THR A 233 -0.34 4.71 -5.20
N TYR A 234 0.47 4.97 -6.22
CA TYR A 234 1.15 3.92 -6.98
C TYR A 234 2.56 3.74 -6.42
N ALA A 235 2.80 2.61 -5.76
CA ALA A 235 4.09 2.27 -5.19
C ALA A 235 4.90 1.41 -6.17
N ASP A 236 6.17 1.76 -6.40
CA ASP A 236 7.12 0.84 -7.04
C ASP A 236 7.33 -0.39 -6.11
N ASN A 237 7.74 -1.52 -6.68
CA ASN A 237 7.88 -2.80 -5.98
C ASN A 237 8.79 -2.68 -4.74
N TYR A 238 9.84 -1.86 -4.81
CA TYR A 238 10.76 -1.59 -3.70
C TYR A 238 10.15 -0.75 -2.57
N ALA A 239 9.07 -0.01 -2.82
CA ALA A 239 8.43 0.88 -1.86
C ALA A 239 7.20 0.27 -1.17
N THR A 240 6.68 -0.85 -1.69
CA THR A 240 5.48 -1.52 -1.15
C THR A 240 5.60 -1.82 0.35
N GLY A 241 6.74 -2.37 0.79
CA GLY A 241 6.99 -2.67 2.21
C GLY A 241 7.03 -1.42 3.10
N TYR A 242 7.48 -0.27 2.58
CA TYR A 242 7.40 1.01 3.30
C TYR A 242 5.93 1.42 3.50
N PHE A 243 5.15 1.44 2.43
CA PHE A 243 3.74 1.84 2.47
C PHE A 243 2.91 0.88 3.35
N GLN A 244 3.16 -0.42 3.30
CA GLN A 244 2.54 -1.40 4.20
C GLN A 244 2.78 -1.07 5.67
N LYS A 245 4.04 -0.75 6.05
CA LYS A 245 4.36 -0.31 7.41
C LYS A 245 3.67 1.00 7.81
N GLN A 246 3.32 1.83 6.83
CA GLN A 246 2.54 3.04 7.04
C GLN A 246 1.02 2.80 7.01
N GLY A 247 0.55 1.55 6.98
CA GLY A 247 -0.88 1.21 6.99
C GLY A 247 -1.55 1.36 5.62
N PHE A 248 -0.80 1.19 4.53
CA PHE A 248 -1.37 1.01 3.21
C PHE A 248 -1.60 -0.49 2.92
N THR A 249 -2.68 -0.79 2.23
CA THR A 249 -3.02 -2.12 1.72
C THR A 249 -3.12 -2.09 0.20
N LYS A 250 -2.94 -3.25 -0.45
CA LYS A 250 -3.20 -3.42 -1.89
C LYS A 250 -4.70 -3.50 -2.19
N GLU A 251 -5.51 -3.80 -1.19
CA GLU A 251 -6.96 -3.87 -1.32
C GLU A 251 -7.57 -2.46 -1.31
N ILE A 252 -8.15 -2.07 -2.45
CA ILE A 252 -8.76 -0.75 -2.61
C ILE A 252 -10.25 -0.86 -2.25
N THR A 253 -10.60 -0.43 -1.05
CA THR A 253 -11.99 -0.42 -0.55
C THR A 253 -12.76 0.84 -0.97
N LEU A 254 -12.06 1.89 -1.43
CA LEU A 254 -12.69 3.09 -1.94
C LEU A 254 -13.35 2.81 -3.31
N ASP A 255 -14.61 3.23 -3.47
CA ASP A 255 -15.36 3.04 -4.72
C ASP A 255 -14.59 3.56 -5.93
N LYS A 256 -14.46 2.70 -6.95
CA LYS A 256 -13.77 2.98 -8.22
C LYS A 256 -14.24 4.29 -8.85
N GLN A 257 -15.53 4.62 -8.76
CA GLN A 257 -16.08 5.86 -9.34
C GLN A 257 -15.49 7.14 -8.71
N LEU A 258 -14.99 7.05 -7.47
CA LEU A 258 -14.44 8.20 -6.77
C LEU A 258 -13.03 8.54 -7.26
N TRP A 259 -12.21 7.55 -7.64
CA TRP A 259 -10.79 7.76 -7.90
C TRP A 259 -10.34 7.41 -9.33
N MET A 260 -11.06 6.53 -10.02
CA MET A 260 -10.72 6.11 -11.38
C MET A 260 -10.79 7.30 -12.34
N GLY A 261 -9.71 7.53 -13.09
CA GLY A 261 -9.56 8.68 -14.00
C GLY A 261 -9.09 9.98 -13.33
N TYR A 262 -9.01 10.04 -11.99
CA TYR A 262 -8.52 11.22 -11.26
C TYR A 262 -7.05 11.12 -10.88
N ILE A 263 -6.61 9.92 -10.50
CA ILE A 263 -5.21 9.61 -10.18
C ILE A 263 -4.44 9.22 -11.44
N LYS A 264 -3.11 9.29 -11.39
CA LYS A 264 -2.24 8.89 -12.49
C LYS A 264 -1.82 7.44 -12.36
N ASP A 265 -2.00 6.69 -13.44
CA ASP A 265 -1.54 5.31 -13.55
C ASP A 265 -0.05 5.31 -13.91
N TYR A 266 0.74 4.53 -13.18
CA TYR A 266 2.17 4.35 -13.44
C TYR A 266 2.43 2.90 -13.82
N GLU A 267 3.06 2.70 -14.97
CA GLU A 267 3.44 1.37 -15.44
C GLU A 267 4.40 0.69 -14.45
N GLY A 268 4.06 -0.53 -14.04
CA GLY A 268 4.83 -1.29 -13.04
C GLY A 268 4.65 -0.82 -11.59
N GLY A 269 3.77 0.14 -11.32
CA GLY A 269 3.37 0.52 -9.96
C GLY A 269 2.23 -0.34 -9.42
N THR A 270 2.28 -0.68 -8.13
CA THR A 270 1.17 -1.30 -7.42
C THR A 270 0.30 -0.22 -6.77
N ILE A 271 -0.98 -0.17 -7.10
CA ILE A 271 -1.92 0.72 -6.41
C ILE A 271 -2.09 0.29 -4.95
N MET A 272 -2.06 1.25 -4.04
CA MET A 272 -2.22 1.01 -2.61
C MET A 272 -3.10 2.09 -1.96
N GLN A 273 -3.92 1.68 -0.99
CA GLN A 273 -4.81 2.55 -0.22
C GLN A 273 -4.42 2.59 1.25
N CYS A 274 -4.39 3.79 1.85
CA CYS A 274 -4.37 3.97 3.30
C CYS A 274 -5.66 4.64 3.75
N SER A 275 -6.40 4.00 4.66
CA SER A 275 -7.54 4.58 5.34
C SER A 275 -7.13 5.07 6.72
N MET A 276 -7.22 6.38 6.96
CA MET A 276 -6.79 6.97 8.22
C MET A 276 -7.77 6.67 9.36
N VAL A 277 -7.24 6.46 10.56
CA VAL A 277 -8.06 6.22 11.76
C VAL A 277 -8.52 7.58 12.31
N PRO A 278 -9.84 7.82 12.48
CA PRO A 278 -10.35 9.16 12.81
C PRO A 278 -9.83 9.74 14.13
N ARG A 279 -9.81 8.94 15.19
CA ARG A 279 -9.61 9.44 16.57
C ARG A 279 -8.15 9.52 17.04
N ILE A 280 -7.19 9.16 16.20
CA ILE A 280 -5.76 9.13 16.60
C ILE A 280 -4.99 10.33 16.04
N ARG A 281 -3.99 10.77 16.81
CA ARG A 281 -2.88 11.59 16.30
C ARG A 281 -1.71 10.65 16.02
N TYR A 282 -1.27 10.56 14.77
CA TYR A 282 -0.23 9.66 14.33
C TYR A 282 1.13 9.99 14.94
N LEU A 283 1.43 11.26 15.20
CA LEU A 283 2.65 11.68 15.91
C LEU A 283 2.72 11.15 17.36
N GLU A 284 1.57 10.84 17.97
CA GLU A 284 1.48 10.33 19.34
C GLU A 284 1.22 8.82 19.42
N VAL A 285 1.20 8.12 18.28
CA VAL A 285 0.80 6.72 18.24
C VAL A 285 1.69 5.83 19.12
N GLY A 286 2.99 6.10 19.19
CA GLY A 286 3.93 5.36 20.04
C GLY A 286 3.56 5.47 21.53
N ARG A 287 3.26 6.69 22.00
CA ARG A 287 2.82 6.94 23.38
C ARG A 287 1.45 6.31 23.65
N LEU A 288 0.52 6.44 22.70
CA LEU A 288 -0.82 5.86 22.81
C LEU A 288 -0.76 4.33 22.96
N LEU A 289 0.00 3.65 22.10
CA LEU A 289 0.18 2.20 22.13
C LEU A 289 0.87 1.74 23.41
N LEU A 290 1.88 2.47 23.90
CA LEU A 290 2.53 2.16 25.17
C LEU A 290 1.53 2.21 26.33
N LYS A 291 0.73 3.28 26.41
CA LYS A 291 -0.30 3.44 27.44
C LYS A 291 -1.39 2.36 27.35
N GLN A 292 -1.79 1.97 26.14
CA GLN A 292 -2.73 0.86 25.93
C GLN A 292 -2.14 -0.47 26.44
N LYS A 293 -0.88 -0.76 26.09
CA LYS A 293 -0.16 -1.96 26.54
C LYS A 293 -0.03 -2.00 28.07
N GLU A 294 0.31 -0.87 28.71
CA GLU A 294 0.35 -0.75 30.16
C GLU A 294 -1.01 -0.99 30.81
N THR A 295 -2.07 -0.43 30.22
CA THR A 295 -3.45 -0.62 30.71
C THR A 295 -3.88 -2.09 30.63
N ILE A 296 -3.59 -2.77 29.52
CA ILE A 296 -3.85 -4.20 29.35
C ILE A 296 -3.06 -5.02 30.38
N ARG A 297 -1.75 -4.73 30.53
CA ARG A 297 -0.90 -5.41 31.53
C ARG A 297 -1.39 -5.19 32.96
N ALA A 298 -1.87 -3.98 33.28
CA ALA A 298 -2.44 -3.68 34.60
C ALA A 298 -3.71 -4.49 34.87
N LYS A 299 -4.54 -4.76 33.85
CA LYS A 299 -5.70 -5.67 33.96
C LYS A 299 -5.31 -7.15 34.04
N ILE A 300 -4.26 -7.55 33.33
CA ILE A 300 -3.74 -8.93 33.37
C ILE A 300 -3.12 -9.24 34.74
N ARG A 301 -2.36 -8.30 35.32
CA ARG A 301 -1.62 -8.51 36.57
C ARG A 301 -2.43 -9.09 37.74
N PRO A 302 -3.65 -8.63 38.08
CA PRO A 302 -4.44 -9.22 39.16
C PRO A 302 -5.02 -10.61 38.82
N LEU A 303 -5.15 -10.96 37.54
CA LEU A 303 -5.71 -12.24 37.09
C LEU A 303 -4.62 -13.29 36.87
N SER A 304 -3.48 -12.87 36.33
CA SER A 304 -2.36 -13.73 35.95
C SER A 304 -1.36 -13.87 37.09
N LYS A 305 -1.03 -15.12 37.42
CA LYS A 305 0.06 -15.45 38.35
C LYS A 305 1.42 -15.59 37.66
N SER A 306 1.51 -15.33 36.35
CA SER A 306 2.75 -15.54 35.57
C SER A 306 3.90 -14.62 35.98
N HIS A 307 3.62 -13.54 36.72
CA HIS A 307 4.64 -12.64 37.26
C HIS A 307 5.21 -13.10 38.61
N VAL A 308 4.65 -14.16 39.21
CA VAL A 308 5.14 -14.76 40.46
C VAL A 308 6.34 -15.63 40.14
N VAL A 309 7.49 -15.29 40.73
CA VAL A 309 8.71 -16.08 40.61
C VAL A 309 8.68 -17.18 41.67
N HIS A 310 8.64 -18.44 41.23
CA HIS A 310 8.70 -19.60 42.11
C HIS A 310 10.16 -20.05 42.28
N GLN A 311 10.54 -20.46 43.50
CA GLN A 311 11.87 -21.00 43.76
C GLN A 311 12.03 -22.38 43.11
N PRO A 312 13.24 -22.76 42.69
CA PRO A 312 13.48 -24.10 42.17
C PRO A 312 13.21 -25.17 43.26
N PRO A 313 12.81 -26.38 42.87
CA PRO A 313 12.67 -27.51 43.79
C PRO A 313 13.93 -27.74 44.63
N ALA A 314 13.76 -27.93 45.94
CA ALA A 314 14.88 -28.15 46.87
C ALA A 314 15.70 -29.41 46.55
N GLN A 315 15.09 -30.39 45.88
CA GLN A 315 15.74 -31.62 45.41
C GLN A 315 16.90 -31.33 44.43
N TRP A 316 16.83 -30.23 43.68
CA TRP A 316 17.87 -29.83 42.73
C TRP A 316 18.95 -28.92 43.33
N ALA A 317 18.89 -28.61 44.64
CA ALA A 317 19.84 -27.70 45.29
C ALA A 317 21.30 -28.22 45.26
N ASN A 318 21.49 -29.53 45.20
CA ASN A 318 22.81 -30.17 45.19
C ASN A 318 23.36 -30.42 43.76
N GLY A 319 22.66 -29.97 42.72
CA GLY A 319 23.09 -30.12 41.31
C GLY A 319 22.70 -31.44 40.64
N GLU A 320 22.16 -32.41 41.39
CA GLU A 320 21.57 -33.63 40.83
C GLU A 320 20.14 -33.33 40.36
N VAL A 321 19.91 -33.38 39.05
CA VAL A 321 18.61 -33.11 38.43
C VAL A 321 17.90 -34.43 38.15
N GLU A 322 17.13 -34.91 39.11
CA GLU A 322 16.25 -36.06 38.92
C GLU A 322 14.85 -35.61 38.43
N PRO A 323 14.13 -36.44 37.64
CA PRO A 323 12.76 -36.16 37.23
C PRO A 323 11.82 -36.01 38.45
N ILE A 324 11.10 -34.89 38.50
CA ILE A 324 10.09 -34.62 39.52
C ILE A 324 8.71 -34.73 38.88
N ASP A 325 7.76 -35.35 39.58
CA ASP A 325 6.35 -35.30 39.18
C ASP A 325 5.84 -33.85 39.19
N PRO A 326 5.45 -33.25 38.06
CA PRO A 326 4.99 -31.87 38.01
C PRO A 326 3.78 -31.60 38.91
N LEU A 327 2.91 -32.59 39.17
CA LEU A 327 1.75 -32.44 40.05
C LEU A 327 2.13 -32.34 41.54
N SER A 328 3.33 -32.80 41.91
CA SER A 328 3.87 -32.62 43.26
C SER A 328 4.25 -31.17 43.58
N ILE A 329 4.41 -30.32 42.55
CA ILE A 329 4.77 -28.91 42.70
C ILE A 329 3.48 -28.09 42.85
N ALA A 330 3.21 -27.61 44.06
CA ALA A 330 1.99 -26.85 44.39
C ALA A 330 1.73 -25.65 43.45
N ALA A 331 2.79 -25.00 42.95
CA ALA A 331 2.67 -23.91 41.99
C ALA A 331 2.11 -24.38 40.63
N ILE A 332 2.57 -25.53 40.12
CA ILE A 332 2.11 -26.14 38.86
C ILE A 332 0.69 -26.68 39.03
N GLN A 333 0.41 -27.34 40.15
CA GLN A 333 -0.96 -27.79 40.46
C GLN A 333 -1.95 -26.62 40.47
N ALA A 334 -1.57 -25.47 41.05
CA ALA A 334 -2.41 -24.29 41.13
C ALA A 334 -2.66 -23.57 39.79
N THR A 335 -1.91 -23.89 38.72
CA THR A 335 -2.20 -23.37 37.36
C THR A 335 -3.27 -24.18 36.64
N GLY A 336 -3.68 -25.34 37.18
CA GLY A 336 -4.53 -26.29 36.48
C GLY A 336 -3.79 -27.04 35.37
N TRP A 337 -2.45 -27.10 35.45
CA TRP A 337 -1.63 -27.85 34.52
C TRP A 337 -2.04 -29.33 34.49
N SER A 338 -2.10 -29.88 33.29
CA SER A 338 -2.30 -31.31 33.06
C SER A 338 -1.26 -31.82 32.05
N PRO A 339 -0.89 -33.11 32.12
CA PRO A 339 -0.04 -33.74 31.12
C PRO A 339 -0.57 -33.55 29.68
N ASP A 340 -1.90 -33.59 29.50
CA ASP A 340 -2.54 -33.40 28.19
C ASP A 340 -2.36 -31.98 27.66
N MET A 341 -2.49 -30.96 28.52
CA MET A 341 -2.22 -29.56 28.14
C MET A 341 -0.75 -29.33 27.77
N ASP A 342 0.18 -29.95 28.49
CA ASP A 342 1.60 -29.88 28.19
C ASP A 342 1.94 -30.58 26.86
N ALA A 343 1.36 -31.77 26.65
CA ALA A 343 1.49 -32.50 25.40
C ALA A 343 0.99 -31.66 24.23
N LEU A 344 -0.21 -31.06 24.32
CA LEU A 344 -0.76 -30.14 23.31
C LEU A 344 0.14 -28.92 23.07
N GLY A 345 0.70 -28.33 24.11
CA GLY A 345 1.60 -27.17 23.99
C GLY A 345 2.96 -27.50 23.37
N ARG A 346 3.40 -28.76 23.49
CA ARG A 346 4.62 -29.27 22.86
C ARG A 346 4.42 -29.74 21.43
N VAL A 347 3.18 -30.00 21.00
CA VAL A 347 2.89 -30.31 19.60
C VAL A 347 3.33 -29.09 18.76
N PRO A 348 4.26 -29.25 17.81
CA PRO A 348 4.61 -28.19 16.88
C PRO A 348 3.35 -27.68 16.21
N ARG A 349 3.13 -26.37 16.21
CA ARG A 349 1.95 -25.76 15.60
C ARG A 349 1.82 -26.13 14.11
N HIS A 350 2.96 -26.32 13.45
CA HIS A 350 3.05 -26.67 12.05
C HIS A 350 3.91 -27.91 11.84
N GLY A 351 3.76 -28.55 10.69
CA GLY A 351 4.56 -29.71 10.29
C GLY A 351 6.07 -29.43 10.23
N PRO A 352 6.92 -30.48 10.23
CA PRO A 352 8.37 -30.35 10.29
C PRO A 352 8.97 -29.53 9.14
N HIS A 353 8.35 -29.56 7.96
CA HIS A 353 8.83 -28.84 6.77
C HIS A 353 8.29 -27.41 6.63
N PHE A 354 7.40 -26.95 7.52
CA PHE A 354 6.68 -25.68 7.34
C PHE A 354 7.60 -24.48 7.10
N ASN A 355 8.66 -24.34 7.92
CA ASN A 355 9.58 -23.20 7.80
C ASN A 355 10.39 -23.24 6.49
N GLU A 356 10.78 -24.43 6.04
CA GLU A 356 11.50 -24.63 4.78
C GLU A 356 10.60 -24.30 3.59
N LEU A 357 9.37 -24.84 3.58
CA LEU A 357 8.36 -24.58 2.56
C LEU A 357 7.97 -23.10 2.50
N ARG A 358 7.82 -22.44 3.66
CA ARG A 358 7.54 -21.01 3.73
C ARG A 358 8.66 -20.18 3.12
N ARG A 359 9.92 -20.50 3.45
CA ARG A 359 11.09 -19.82 2.87
C ARG A 359 11.18 -20.07 1.36
N PHE A 360 10.88 -21.28 0.91
CA PHE A 360 10.89 -21.64 -0.50
C PHE A 360 9.81 -20.88 -1.28
N LEU A 361 8.55 -20.94 -0.82
CA LEU A 361 7.43 -20.24 -1.45
C LEU A 361 7.65 -18.72 -1.49
N TYR A 362 8.18 -18.13 -0.40
CA TYR A 362 8.54 -16.71 -0.36
C TYR A 362 9.55 -16.31 -1.46
N GLN A 363 10.55 -17.15 -1.73
CA GLN A 363 11.52 -16.88 -2.80
C GLN A 363 10.86 -16.94 -4.19
N ILE A 364 9.96 -17.90 -4.41
CA ILE A 364 9.18 -17.99 -5.65
C ILE A 364 8.30 -16.76 -5.84
N GLN A 365 7.53 -16.37 -4.83
CA GLN A 365 6.65 -15.19 -4.87
C GLN A 365 7.40 -13.88 -5.17
N ASN A 366 8.62 -13.72 -4.66
CA ASN A 366 9.43 -12.52 -4.88
C ASN A 366 10.27 -12.55 -6.16
N HIS A 367 10.22 -13.63 -6.94
CA HIS A 367 10.93 -13.69 -8.20
C HIS A 367 10.28 -12.74 -9.23
N LYS A 368 11.10 -12.01 -10.00
CA LYS A 368 10.65 -11.01 -10.99
C LYS A 368 9.70 -11.52 -12.07
N GLN A 369 9.58 -12.83 -12.25
CA GLN A 369 8.68 -13.46 -13.23
C GLN A 369 7.42 -14.07 -12.59
N ALA A 370 7.24 -13.93 -11.27
CA ALA A 370 6.10 -14.51 -10.55
C ALA A 370 4.81 -13.69 -10.70
N TRP A 371 4.89 -12.44 -11.17
CA TRP A 371 3.78 -11.49 -11.19
C TRP A 371 2.45 -12.02 -11.79
N PRO A 372 2.41 -12.90 -12.84
CA PRO A 372 1.14 -13.42 -13.35
C PRO A 372 0.49 -14.47 -12.44
N PHE A 373 1.25 -15.04 -11.51
CA PHE A 373 0.86 -16.20 -10.71
C PHE A 373 0.65 -15.84 -9.24
N LEU A 374 0.78 -14.55 -8.88
CA LEU A 374 0.67 -14.11 -7.49
C LEU A 374 -0.74 -14.26 -6.91
N THR A 375 -1.76 -14.18 -7.76
CA THR A 375 -3.18 -14.22 -7.37
C THR A 375 -3.98 -15.06 -8.37
N PRO A 376 -5.19 -15.54 -8.01
CA PRO A 376 -6.04 -16.27 -8.94
C PRO A 376 -6.35 -15.45 -10.20
N VAL A 377 -6.52 -16.13 -11.33
CA VAL A 377 -6.93 -15.48 -12.59
C VAL A 377 -8.34 -14.91 -12.45
N ASN A 378 -8.50 -13.61 -12.71
CA ASN A 378 -9.80 -12.97 -12.56
C ASN A 378 -10.78 -13.44 -13.66
N ARG A 379 -11.91 -14.05 -13.25
CA ARG A 379 -12.96 -14.51 -14.18
C ARG A 379 -13.56 -13.38 -15.01
N ASP A 380 -13.63 -12.17 -14.48
CA ASP A 380 -14.21 -11.03 -15.21
C ASP A 380 -13.27 -10.53 -16.32
N GLU A 381 -11.96 -10.71 -16.15
CA GLU A 381 -10.93 -10.34 -17.13
C GLU A 381 -10.66 -11.44 -18.16
N VAL A 382 -10.76 -12.71 -17.73
CA VAL A 382 -10.53 -13.89 -18.56
C VAL A 382 -11.71 -14.87 -18.43
N PRO A 383 -12.84 -14.62 -19.12
CA PRO A 383 -14.11 -15.33 -18.89
C PRO A 383 -14.08 -16.83 -19.16
N ASP A 384 -13.27 -17.27 -20.12
CA ASP A 384 -13.16 -18.68 -20.54
C ASP A 384 -12.09 -19.47 -19.79
N TYR A 385 -11.27 -18.82 -18.96
CA TYR A 385 -10.16 -19.47 -18.25
C TYR A 385 -10.61 -20.71 -17.46
N TYR A 386 -11.64 -20.56 -16.61
CA TYR A 386 -12.16 -21.63 -15.77
C TYR A 386 -12.98 -22.68 -16.55
N ASN A 387 -13.30 -22.43 -17.82
CA ASN A 387 -13.86 -23.44 -18.70
C ASN A 387 -12.76 -24.35 -19.24
N VAL A 388 -11.57 -23.80 -19.50
CA VAL A 388 -10.40 -24.52 -20.03
C VAL A 388 -9.60 -25.20 -18.91
N ILE A 389 -9.25 -24.46 -17.86
CA ILE A 389 -8.45 -24.93 -16.74
C ILE A 389 -9.36 -25.46 -15.62
N LYS A 390 -9.23 -26.76 -15.32
CA LYS A 390 -10.10 -27.47 -14.36
C LYS A 390 -9.63 -27.41 -12.92
N SER A 391 -8.31 -27.35 -12.71
CA SER A 391 -7.69 -27.29 -11.39
C SER A 391 -6.84 -26.02 -11.31
N PRO A 392 -7.47 -24.84 -11.12
CA PRO A 392 -6.73 -23.58 -11.00
C PRO A 392 -5.86 -23.59 -9.75
N MET A 393 -4.68 -22.99 -9.85
CA MET A 393 -3.75 -22.81 -8.73
C MET A 393 -2.95 -21.52 -8.94
N ASP A 394 -2.58 -20.86 -7.85
CA ASP A 394 -1.78 -19.64 -7.82
C ASP A 394 -1.02 -19.53 -6.48
N LEU A 395 -0.02 -18.65 -6.43
CA LEU A 395 0.91 -18.56 -5.30
C LEU A 395 0.26 -18.02 -4.02
N SER A 396 -0.85 -17.28 -4.07
CA SER A 396 -1.57 -16.84 -2.87
C SER A 396 -2.43 -17.97 -2.29
N THR A 397 -3.09 -18.74 -3.15
CA THR A 397 -3.80 -19.98 -2.73
C THR A 397 -2.81 -20.98 -2.12
N MET A 398 -1.61 -21.08 -2.68
CA MET A 398 -0.56 -21.92 -2.11
C MET A 398 -0.08 -21.43 -0.74
N GLU A 399 0.03 -20.12 -0.53
CA GLU A 399 0.40 -19.54 0.76
C GLU A 399 -0.66 -19.82 1.83
N GLU A 400 -1.94 -19.65 1.50
CA GLU A 400 -3.05 -20.00 2.38
C GLU A 400 -3.06 -21.50 2.72
N LYS A 401 -2.83 -22.37 1.72
CA LYS A 401 -2.73 -23.81 1.93
C LYS A 401 -1.57 -24.17 2.87
N LEU A 402 -0.43 -23.49 2.76
CA LEU A 402 0.71 -23.69 3.65
C LEU A 402 0.40 -23.28 5.09
N GLU A 403 -0.17 -22.09 5.30
CA GLU A 403 -0.50 -21.57 6.64
C GLU A 403 -1.55 -22.42 7.38
N ASN A 404 -2.34 -23.21 6.63
CA ASN A 404 -3.31 -24.18 7.14
C ASN A 404 -2.77 -25.62 7.19
N ASP A 405 -1.46 -25.84 7.12
CA ASP A 405 -0.79 -27.16 7.16
C ASP A 405 -1.27 -28.12 6.06
N GLY A 406 -1.67 -27.59 4.90
CA GLY A 406 -2.18 -28.35 3.77
C GLY A 406 -1.10 -29.02 2.90
N TYR A 407 0.17 -28.91 3.26
CA TYR A 407 1.29 -29.62 2.62
C TYR A 407 1.96 -30.54 3.63
N GLY A 408 1.79 -31.85 3.46
CA GLY A 408 2.43 -32.85 4.33
C GLY A 408 3.90 -33.07 3.98
N THR A 409 4.25 -32.89 2.71
CA THR A 409 5.60 -33.08 2.18
C THR A 409 6.01 -31.95 1.24
N PRO A 410 7.32 -31.73 1.01
CA PRO A 410 7.79 -30.79 0.00
C PRO A 410 7.29 -31.10 -1.41
N LYS A 411 7.08 -32.39 -1.72
CA LYS A 411 6.54 -32.83 -3.00
C LYS A 411 5.15 -32.23 -3.26
N ASP A 412 4.29 -32.17 -2.24
CA ASP A 412 2.93 -31.63 -2.38
C ASP A 412 2.93 -30.16 -2.84
N MET A 413 3.86 -29.34 -2.33
CA MET A 413 4.01 -27.95 -2.74
C MET A 413 4.64 -27.83 -4.13
N ILE A 414 5.61 -28.69 -4.46
CA ILE A 414 6.24 -28.70 -5.78
C ILE A 414 5.22 -29.11 -6.85
N ASP A 415 4.33 -30.06 -6.57
CA ASP A 415 3.26 -30.48 -7.47
C ASP A 415 2.27 -29.33 -7.76
N ASP A 416 1.89 -28.55 -6.74
CA ASP A 416 1.05 -27.35 -6.93
C ASP A 416 1.79 -26.25 -7.73
N LEU A 417 3.10 -26.06 -7.54
CA LEU A 417 3.89 -25.14 -8.36
C LEU A 417 4.00 -25.61 -9.82
N LYS A 418 4.20 -26.91 -10.05
CA LYS A 418 4.16 -27.52 -11.39
C LYS A 418 2.78 -27.31 -12.01
N LEU A 419 1.71 -27.43 -11.24
CA LEU A 419 0.34 -27.17 -11.69
C LEU A 419 0.14 -25.71 -12.14
N VAL A 420 0.66 -24.73 -11.39
CA VAL A 420 0.65 -23.31 -11.80
C VAL A 420 1.30 -23.13 -13.18
N VAL A 421 2.49 -23.71 -13.38
CA VAL A 421 3.24 -23.63 -14.64
C VAL A 421 2.52 -24.34 -15.78
N ASN A 422 1.98 -25.53 -15.53
CA ASN A 422 1.29 -26.35 -16.53
C ASN A 422 -0.04 -25.73 -16.96
N ASN A 423 -0.83 -25.20 -16.03
CA ASN A 423 -2.05 -24.46 -16.33
C ASN A 423 -1.74 -23.23 -17.21
N CYS A 424 -0.65 -22.52 -16.92
CA CYS A 424 -0.21 -21.39 -17.74
C CYS A 424 0.13 -21.84 -19.18
N ARG A 425 0.89 -22.93 -19.34
CA ARG A 425 1.26 -23.48 -20.66
C ARG A 425 0.07 -24.04 -21.43
N GLN A 426 -0.90 -24.64 -20.75
CA GLN A 426 -2.10 -25.18 -21.36
C GLN A 426 -3.00 -24.07 -21.90
N TYR A 427 -3.11 -22.96 -21.16
CA TYR A 427 -3.99 -21.85 -21.54
C TYR A 427 -3.33 -20.87 -22.51
N ASN A 428 -2.02 -20.63 -22.38
CA ASN A 428 -1.31 -19.58 -23.11
C ASN A 428 -0.29 -20.14 -24.10
N ASP A 429 -0.31 -19.61 -25.32
CA ASP A 429 0.69 -19.94 -26.36
C ASP A 429 2.12 -19.66 -25.90
N ALA A 430 3.07 -20.44 -26.42
CA ALA A 430 4.50 -20.36 -26.08
C ALA A 430 5.15 -18.99 -26.35
N THR A 431 4.57 -18.19 -27.24
CA THR A 431 5.08 -16.86 -27.60
C THR A 431 4.68 -15.77 -26.60
N THR A 432 3.66 -16.02 -25.78
CA THR A 432 3.10 -15.07 -24.83
C THR A 432 4.08 -14.72 -23.71
N VAL A 433 3.89 -13.55 -23.09
CA VAL A 433 4.66 -13.13 -21.92
C VAL A 433 4.41 -14.07 -20.74
N TYR A 434 3.17 -14.55 -20.57
CA TYR A 434 2.78 -15.47 -19.50
C TYR A 434 3.54 -16.79 -19.56
N ASN A 435 3.60 -17.42 -20.74
CA ASN A 435 4.35 -18.66 -20.92
C ASN A 435 5.86 -18.46 -20.69
N LYS A 436 6.44 -17.36 -21.20
CA LYS A 436 7.83 -16.99 -20.92
C LYS A 436 8.11 -16.78 -19.42
N CYS A 437 7.17 -16.20 -18.69
CA CYS A 437 7.27 -16.06 -17.23
C CYS A 437 7.22 -17.43 -16.55
N ALA A 438 6.30 -18.32 -16.95
CA ALA A 438 6.18 -19.69 -16.41
C ALA A 438 7.48 -20.49 -16.60
N VAL A 439 8.04 -20.50 -17.81
CA VAL A 439 9.30 -21.20 -18.12
C VAL A 439 10.46 -20.69 -17.26
N ARG A 440 10.58 -19.37 -17.08
CA ARG A 440 11.65 -18.79 -16.26
C ARG A 440 11.45 -19.06 -14.77
N LEU A 441 10.21 -19.06 -14.30
CA LEU A 441 9.88 -19.34 -12.90
C LEU A 441 10.11 -20.81 -12.56
N GLU A 442 9.74 -21.73 -13.44
CA GLU A 442 10.03 -23.16 -13.31
C GLU A 442 11.54 -23.43 -13.26
N LYS A 443 12.32 -22.79 -14.15
CA LYS A 443 13.78 -22.90 -14.10
C LYS A 443 14.37 -22.40 -12.77
N PHE A 444 13.84 -21.30 -12.24
CA PHE A 444 14.26 -20.76 -10.95
C PHE A 444 13.88 -21.71 -9.80
N MET A 445 12.65 -22.25 -9.81
CA MET A 445 12.18 -23.26 -8.86
C MET A 445 13.10 -24.49 -8.84
N LEU A 446 13.44 -25.07 -9.99
CA LEU A 446 14.35 -26.21 -10.08
C LEU A 446 15.75 -25.88 -9.53
N GLY A 447 16.23 -24.64 -9.74
CA GLY A 447 17.46 -24.15 -9.14
C GLY A 447 17.41 -24.16 -7.61
N LEU A 448 16.31 -23.65 -7.03
CA LEU A 448 16.12 -23.64 -5.58
C LEU A 448 16.01 -25.06 -4.99
N ILE A 449 15.33 -25.98 -5.68
CA ILE A 449 15.23 -27.38 -5.26
C ILE A 449 16.63 -28.02 -5.23
N LYS A 450 17.46 -27.75 -6.25
CA LYS A 450 18.84 -28.25 -6.32
C LYS A 450 19.74 -27.71 -5.20
N ASP A 451 19.46 -26.51 -4.69
CA ASP A 451 20.24 -25.93 -3.60
C ASP A 451 19.86 -26.51 -2.22
N ILE A 452 18.82 -27.35 -2.14
CA ILE A 452 18.36 -28.02 -0.93
C ILE A 452 18.70 -29.52 -1.04
N PRO A 453 19.77 -30.02 -0.40
CA PRO A 453 20.22 -31.41 -0.51
C PRO A 453 19.14 -32.45 -0.25
N GLU A 454 18.26 -32.17 0.72
CA GLU A 454 17.16 -33.05 1.12
C GLU A 454 16.09 -33.21 0.04
N TRP A 455 16.06 -32.33 -0.97
CA TRP A 455 15.03 -32.30 -2.02
C TRP A 455 15.58 -32.71 -3.39
N HIS A 456 16.83 -33.18 -3.47
CA HIS A 456 17.44 -33.59 -4.74
C HIS A 456 16.62 -34.66 -5.47
N ASP A 457 16.05 -35.61 -4.73
CA ASP A 457 15.21 -36.68 -5.29
C ASP A 457 13.90 -36.16 -5.91
N LEU A 458 13.52 -34.91 -5.63
CA LEU A 458 12.33 -34.26 -6.21
C LEU A 458 12.60 -33.63 -7.58
N LEU A 459 13.84 -33.69 -8.09
CA LEU A 459 14.24 -33.21 -9.42
C LEU A 459 14.00 -34.24 -10.54
N ASP A 460 13.88 -35.52 -10.20
CA ASP A 460 13.91 -36.65 -11.15
C ASP A 460 12.52 -37.24 -11.49
N GLU A 461 11.43 -36.55 -11.12
CA GLU A 461 10.04 -36.82 -11.52
C GLU A 461 9.38 -35.55 -12.10
#